data_AF-A0A1V1ZHL4-F1
#
_entry.id   AF-A0A1V1ZHL4-F1
#
_cell.length_a   1.000
_cell.length_b   1.000
_cell.length_c   1.000
_cell.angle_alpha   90.00
_cell.angle_beta   90.00
_cell.angle_gamma   90.00
#
_symmetry.space_group_name_H-M   'P 1'
#
loop_
_entity.id
_entity.type
_entity.pdbx_description
1 polymer ?
#
loop_
_entity_poly.entity_id
_entity_poly.type
_entity_poly.pdbx_seq_one_letter_code
_entity_poly.pdbx_strand_id
1 'polypeptide(L)'
;MNWLMEKSLKIYVILMCAVVQSFCAQSIRKNYQEMTDYERNELVNAFYELRNGPDLVADLAQFHSDFFNFDNSADPTQLDIHFNLPDEPERQIFFAWHRMQMFEMEQAMQALNPDISIPWWDSSEDQSTSSPVWNQDFMGQFNAAWVLNRNYVNNDINLLPTPQDVSMVQAMQDFLLYSDALERGRVHAGAHRWVGGAMPTPLSPRDPIFYLHHTFIDKLWDDWETANPGGSSFIITSMIRYDGTYVFNGEVLPLVDPDDIVDSKALGVFYAENQLADLSNYTVSNTHHDLENFYYQFVIDVGDNFLVPSNANCRVISVNQINLLPGFTAELGSSFLASIDAGNAASRLDNTTMLASRINNPNPFDYDSAILDKHAYSPTELSSEFKVTVSPSPFNSYLDLKIDGTNDQKIDEVIIYDISGHLVFKKHFESTTSYLIDDLNYLKGGVYIMEILQNSKLLKRRKIVKE
;
A
#
# COMPACT_ATOMS: atom_id res chain seq x y z
N MET A 1 -16.09 -74.07 -7.73
CA MET A 1 -14.83 -73.58 -8.28
C MET A 1 -15.13 -72.25 -8.94
N ASN A 2 -14.78 -71.13 -8.27
CA ASN A 2 -14.63 -69.74 -8.76
C ASN A 2 -15.79 -69.12 -9.58
N TRP A 3 -16.13 -67.83 -9.53
CA TRP A 3 -15.81 -66.61 -8.76
C TRP A 3 -16.69 -65.52 -9.42
N LEU A 4 -16.71 -64.30 -8.87
CA LEU A 4 -17.37 -63.07 -9.37
C LEU A 4 -18.77 -62.77 -8.79
N MET A 5 -18.77 -62.26 -7.55
CA MET A 5 -19.73 -61.24 -7.12
C MET A 5 -19.02 -59.89 -7.16
N GLU A 6 -19.55 -58.97 -7.95
CA GLU A 6 -19.16 -57.56 -8.01
C GLU A 6 -19.38 -56.91 -6.64
N LYS A 7 -18.32 -56.34 -6.06
CA LYS A 7 -18.44 -55.39 -4.94
C LYS A 7 -18.59 -54.00 -5.53
N SER A 8 -19.77 -53.42 -5.38
CA SER A 8 -20.00 -51.98 -5.56
C SER A 8 -19.33 -51.22 -4.43
N LEU A 9 -18.25 -50.50 -4.77
CA LEU A 9 -17.56 -49.58 -3.86
C LEU A 9 -18.37 -48.27 -3.83
N LYS A 10 -19.17 -48.06 -2.78
CA LYS A 10 -19.78 -46.75 -2.51
C LYS A 10 -18.70 -45.83 -1.96
N ILE A 11 -18.17 -44.96 -2.81
CA ILE A 11 -17.32 -43.84 -2.40
C ILE A 11 -18.25 -42.80 -1.78
N TYR A 12 -18.15 -42.61 -0.47
CA TYR A 12 -18.71 -41.45 0.21
C TYR A 12 -17.76 -40.29 -0.06
N VAL A 13 -18.12 -39.41 -1.00
CA VAL A 13 -17.51 -38.09 -1.10
C VAL A 13 -18.06 -37.30 0.08
N ILE A 14 -17.26 -37.16 1.13
CA ILE A 14 -17.49 -36.14 2.15
C ILE A 14 -17.21 -34.82 1.44
N LEU A 15 -18.28 -34.13 1.04
CA LEU A 15 -18.21 -32.72 0.70
C LEU A 15 -17.77 -32.02 1.99
N MET A 16 -16.49 -31.72 2.14
CA MET A 16 -16.07 -30.67 3.06
C MET A 16 -16.73 -29.41 2.52
N CYS A 17 -17.79 -28.96 3.20
CA CYS A 17 -18.20 -27.58 3.08
C CYS A 17 -16.95 -26.75 3.39
N ALA A 18 -16.42 -26.05 2.39
CA ALA A 18 -15.53 -24.94 2.64
C ALA A 18 -16.32 -24.01 3.55
N VAL A 19 -15.91 -23.94 4.81
CA VAL A 19 -16.30 -22.84 5.66
C VAL A 19 -15.64 -21.64 5.00
N VAL A 20 -16.44 -20.82 4.33
CA VAL A 20 -16.00 -19.48 3.95
C VAL A 20 -15.58 -18.85 5.27
N GLN A 21 -14.26 -18.69 5.46
CA GLN A 21 -13.75 -18.01 6.63
C GLN A 21 -14.12 -16.54 6.41
N SER A 22 -15.19 -16.08 7.06
CA SER A 22 -15.46 -14.65 7.15
C SER A 22 -14.30 -14.02 7.90
N PHE A 23 -13.48 -13.27 7.20
CA PHE A 23 -12.33 -12.54 7.74
C PHE A 23 -12.86 -11.46 8.67
N CYS A 24 -12.39 -11.36 9.94
CA CYS A 24 -12.59 -10.20 10.83
C CYS A 24 -11.45 -10.00 11.84
N ALA A 25 -10.99 -8.76 11.95
CA ALA A 25 -9.90 -8.29 12.81
C ALA A 25 -10.35 -7.15 13.71
N GLN A 26 -9.42 -6.55 14.45
CA GLN A 26 -9.76 -5.37 15.26
C GLN A 26 -8.71 -4.31 15.13
N SER A 27 -9.11 -3.18 14.58
CA SER A 27 -8.30 -1.98 14.67
C SER A 27 -9.16 -0.75 14.61
N ILE A 28 -8.66 0.31 15.24
CA ILE A 28 -9.11 1.66 14.95
C ILE A 28 -7.94 2.34 14.28
N ARG A 29 -7.97 2.45 12.95
CA ARG A 29 -6.97 3.17 12.16
C ARG A 29 -7.28 4.67 12.23
N LYS A 30 -6.26 5.46 12.53
CA LYS A 30 -6.39 6.89 12.87
C LYS A 30 -5.31 7.71 12.18
N ASN A 31 -5.48 9.02 12.09
CA ASN A 31 -4.38 9.89 11.64
C ASN A 31 -3.20 9.68 12.58
N TYR A 32 -1.96 9.64 12.07
CA TYR A 32 -0.78 9.53 12.94
C TYR A 32 -0.70 10.67 13.99
N GLN A 33 -1.29 11.83 13.68
CA GLN A 33 -1.41 12.97 14.59
C GLN A 33 -2.35 12.70 15.78
N GLU A 34 -3.27 11.75 15.62
CA GLU A 34 -4.20 11.26 16.63
C GLU A 34 -3.69 10.00 17.34
N MET A 35 -2.40 9.68 17.23
CA MET A 35 -1.77 8.68 18.09
C MET A 35 -1.27 9.29 19.40
N THR A 36 -1.27 8.47 20.46
CA THR A 36 -0.47 8.72 21.66
C THR A 36 1.03 8.55 21.39
N ASP A 37 1.87 9.09 22.28
CA ASP A 37 3.32 8.82 22.26
C ASP A 37 3.63 7.33 22.42
N TYR A 38 2.81 6.62 23.20
CA TYR A 38 2.95 5.17 23.40
C TYR A 38 2.73 4.41 22.10
N GLU A 39 1.63 4.65 21.40
CA GLU A 39 1.35 4.00 20.11
C GLU A 39 2.46 4.31 19.09
N ARG A 40 2.95 5.55 19.03
CA ARG A 40 4.07 5.91 18.12
C ARG A 40 5.34 5.11 18.40
N ASN A 41 5.71 5.00 19.67
CA ASN A 41 6.90 4.26 20.09
C ASN A 41 6.74 2.75 19.80
N GLU A 42 5.57 2.18 20.10
CA GLU A 42 5.32 0.76 19.89
C GLU A 42 5.19 0.40 18.41
N LEU A 43 4.65 1.29 17.58
CA LEU A 43 4.65 1.13 16.12
C LEU A 43 6.08 1.09 15.56
N VAL A 44 6.95 2.00 16.00
CA VAL A 44 8.37 2.00 15.61
C VAL A 44 9.06 0.71 16.04
N ASN A 45 8.84 0.27 17.29
CA ASN A 45 9.41 -0.96 17.83
C ASN A 45 8.94 -2.17 16.99
N ALA A 46 7.66 -2.23 16.66
CA ALA A 46 7.09 -3.33 15.87
C ALA A 46 7.75 -3.43 14.49
N PHE A 47 7.98 -2.30 13.79
CA PHE A 47 8.70 -2.30 12.52
C PHE A 47 10.11 -2.89 12.62
N TYR A 48 10.87 -2.61 13.68
CA TYR A 48 12.19 -3.25 13.87
C TYR A 48 12.06 -4.74 14.21
N GLU A 49 11.11 -5.12 15.06
CA GLU A 49 10.93 -6.51 15.48
C GLU A 49 10.43 -7.41 14.34
N LEU A 50 9.56 -6.91 13.45
CA LEU A 50 9.09 -7.64 12.27
C LEU A 50 10.16 -7.85 11.20
N ARG A 51 11.35 -7.28 11.40
CA ARG A 51 12.57 -7.55 10.61
C ARG A 51 13.60 -8.39 11.36
N ASN A 52 13.36 -8.71 12.64
CA ASN A 52 14.19 -9.58 13.45
C ASN A 52 13.65 -11.03 13.40
N GLY A 53 14.07 -11.78 12.38
CA GLY A 53 13.60 -13.15 12.16
C GLY A 53 13.11 -13.33 10.72
N PRO A 54 11.99 -14.04 10.49
CA PRO A 54 11.26 -13.97 9.22
C PRO A 54 10.89 -12.50 8.94
N ASP A 55 11.63 -11.87 8.04
CA ASP A 55 11.50 -10.43 7.75
C ASP A 55 10.25 -10.19 6.89
N LEU A 56 9.13 -9.89 7.55
CA LEU A 56 7.84 -9.67 6.88
C LEU A 56 7.88 -8.42 5.99
N VAL A 57 8.60 -7.39 6.40
CA VAL A 57 8.74 -6.15 5.62
C VAL A 57 9.48 -6.44 4.31
N ALA A 58 10.56 -7.23 4.36
CA ALA A 58 11.29 -7.66 3.18
C ALA A 58 10.47 -8.59 2.28
N ASP A 59 9.72 -9.54 2.87
CA ASP A 59 8.86 -10.47 2.13
C ASP A 59 7.74 -9.75 1.37
N LEU A 60 7.03 -8.83 2.04
CA LEU A 60 6.00 -8.00 1.42
C LEU A 60 6.57 -7.09 0.33
N ALA A 61 7.73 -6.48 0.57
CA ALA A 61 8.38 -5.64 -0.42
C ALA A 61 8.85 -6.44 -1.64
N GLN A 62 9.41 -7.64 -1.42
CA GLN A 62 9.86 -8.50 -2.51
C GLN A 62 8.67 -9.00 -3.32
N PHE A 63 7.60 -9.46 -2.67
CA PHE A 63 6.38 -9.86 -3.37
C PHE A 63 5.80 -8.71 -4.18
N HIS A 64 5.65 -7.54 -3.57
CA HIS A 64 5.15 -6.35 -4.24
C HIS A 64 6.02 -5.96 -5.44
N SER A 65 7.35 -6.11 -5.34
CA SER A 65 8.26 -5.88 -6.46
C SER A 65 8.13 -6.94 -7.55
N ASP A 66 8.05 -8.21 -7.17
CA ASP A 66 7.98 -9.34 -8.09
C ASP A 66 6.68 -9.30 -8.88
N PHE A 67 5.57 -8.82 -8.30
CA PHE A 67 4.24 -8.80 -8.91
C PHE A 67 3.69 -7.38 -9.16
N PHE A 68 4.58 -6.39 -9.27
CA PHE A 68 4.18 -4.97 -9.29
C PHE A 68 3.24 -4.64 -10.46
N ASN A 69 3.73 -4.78 -11.69
CA ASN A 69 3.01 -4.58 -12.94
C ASN A 69 3.70 -5.39 -14.04
N PHE A 70 2.93 -6.19 -14.77
CA PHE A 70 3.39 -7.04 -15.86
C PHE A 70 2.79 -6.68 -17.22
N ASP A 71 2.40 -5.41 -17.44
CA ASP A 71 1.89 -4.85 -18.71
C ASP A 71 2.71 -5.19 -19.98
N ASN A 72 3.87 -5.84 -19.86
CA ASN A 72 4.75 -6.22 -20.96
C ASN A 72 5.26 -7.68 -20.89
N SER A 73 4.63 -8.57 -20.11
CA SER A 73 5.00 -9.98 -20.11
C SER A 73 4.48 -10.69 -21.38
N ALA A 74 5.19 -11.74 -21.80
CA ALA A 74 4.76 -12.58 -22.93
C ALA A 74 3.54 -13.45 -22.56
N ASP A 75 3.19 -13.52 -21.27
CA ASP A 75 2.12 -14.34 -20.73
C ASP A 75 0.92 -13.46 -20.36
N PRO A 76 -0.14 -13.41 -21.21
CA PRO A 76 -1.33 -12.62 -20.93
C PRO A 76 -2.17 -13.20 -19.78
N THR A 77 -1.74 -14.26 -19.11
CA THR A 77 -2.38 -14.82 -17.91
C THR A 77 -1.65 -14.47 -16.62
N GLN A 78 -0.51 -13.78 -16.72
CA GLN A 78 0.24 -13.34 -15.55
C GLN A 78 -0.56 -12.29 -14.78
N LEU A 79 -0.68 -12.50 -13.47
CA LEU A 79 -1.36 -11.62 -12.54
C LEU A 79 -0.33 -10.69 -11.88
N ASP A 80 -0.74 -9.46 -11.64
CA ASP A 80 -0.03 -8.36 -10.97
C ASP A 80 -1.01 -7.60 -10.07
N ILE A 81 -0.47 -6.70 -9.25
CA ILE A 81 -1.22 -5.99 -8.21
C ILE A 81 -1.50 -4.51 -8.53
N HIS A 82 -0.92 -3.95 -9.60
CA HIS A 82 -1.12 -2.56 -10.02
C HIS A 82 -1.58 -2.43 -11.46
N PHE A 83 -2.25 -1.30 -11.73
CA PHE A 83 -2.43 -0.73 -13.06
C PHE A 83 -3.31 -1.57 -14.01
N ASN A 84 -4.17 -2.41 -13.46
CA ASN A 84 -5.02 -3.36 -14.17
C ASN A 84 -6.31 -2.78 -14.77
N LEU A 85 -6.29 -1.50 -15.17
CA LEU A 85 -7.50 -0.75 -15.49
C LEU A 85 -7.27 0.34 -16.56
N PRO A 86 -8.35 0.80 -17.24
CA PRO A 86 -9.74 0.30 -17.19
C PRO A 86 -10.03 -0.85 -18.15
N ASP A 87 -9.06 -1.21 -19.00
CA ASP A 87 -9.26 -2.15 -20.10
C ASP A 87 -9.09 -3.63 -19.71
N GLU A 88 -8.63 -3.92 -18.48
CA GLU A 88 -8.41 -5.28 -17.94
C GLU A 88 -9.14 -5.50 -16.58
N PRO A 89 -10.45 -5.23 -16.48
CA PRO A 89 -11.20 -5.32 -15.21
C PRO A 89 -11.14 -6.71 -14.54
N GLU A 90 -10.83 -7.77 -15.29
CA GLU A 90 -10.62 -9.12 -14.77
C GLU A 90 -9.36 -9.27 -13.90
N ARG A 91 -8.44 -8.32 -13.94
CA ARG A 91 -7.21 -8.30 -13.11
C ARG A 91 -7.25 -7.27 -11.99
N GLN A 92 -8.32 -6.51 -11.89
CA GLN A 92 -8.40 -5.44 -10.91
C GLN A 92 -8.39 -6.00 -9.48
N ILE A 93 -7.35 -5.69 -8.72
CA ILE A 93 -7.20 -6.08 -7.30
C ILE A 93 -6.53 -5.01 -6.45
N PHE A 94 -6.16 -3.86 -7.01
CA PHE A 94 -5.29 -2.86 -6.34
C PHE A 94 -5.73 -2.56 -4.91
N PHE A 95 -7.00 -2.15 -4.72
CA PHE A 95 -7.52 -1.80 -3.40
C PHE A 95 -7.59 -3.00 -2.45
N ALA A 96 -8.21 -4.10 -2.88
CA ALA A 96 -8.40 -5.28 -2.05
C ALA A 96 -7.06 -5.93 -1.65
N TRP A 97 -6.09 -5.95 -2.56
CA TRP A 97 -4.76 -6.48 -2.29
C TRP A 97 -4.01 -5.63 -1.27
N HIS A 98 -4.00 -4.30 -1.43
CA HIS A 98 -3.34 -3.41 -0.48
C HIS A 98 -4.05 -3.34 0.87
N ARG A 99 -5.39 -3.46 0.91
CA ARG A 99 -6.14 -3.65 2.17
C ARG A 99 -5.65 -4.88 2.92
N MET A 100 -5.53 -6.02 2.24
CA MET A 100 -4.98 -7.24 2.84
C MET A 100 -3.50 -7.10 3.23
N GLN A 101 -2.71 -6.35 2.46
CA GLN A 101 -1.33 -6.07 2.79
C GLN A 101 -1.18 -5.27 4.09
N MET A 102 -1.98 -4.22 4.26
CA MET A 102 -2.02 -3.44 5.49
C MET A 102 -2.50 -4.31 6.64
N PHE A 103 -3.50 -5.15 6.37
CA PHE A 103 -4.07 -6.04 7.34
C PHE A 103 -3.06 -7.11 7.83
N GLU A 104 -2.33 -7.78 6.93
CA GLU A 104 -1.28 -8.75 7.26
C GLU A 104 -0.18 -8.12 8.14
N MET A 105 0.27 -6.91 7.79
CA MET A 105 1.24 -6.17 8.60
C MET A 105 0.66 -5.82 9.97
N GLU A 106 -0.58 -5.35 10.03
CA GLU A 106 -1.26 -4.97 11.27
C GLU A 106 -1.41 -6.15 12.23
N GLN A 107 -1.78 -7.35 11.73
CA GLN A 107 -1.86 -8.55 12.55
C GLN A 107 -0.50 -8.98 13.11
N ALA A 108 0.55 -8.87 12.31
CA ALA A 108 1.90 -9.17 12.78
C ALA A 108 2.34 -8.17 13.88
N MET A 109 1.98 -6.90 13.75
CA MET A 109 2.22 -5.88 14.79
C MET A 109 1.39 -6.14 16.05
N GLN A 110 0.12 -6.52 15.90
CA GLN A 110 -0.78 -6.79 17.02
C GLN A 110 -0.40 -8.05 17.81
N ALA A 111 0.23 -9.03 17.15
CA ALA A 111 0.85 -10.16 17.83
C ALA A 111 2.01 -9.75 18.77
N LEU A 112 2.69 -8.63 18.48
CA LEU A 112 3.71 -8.04 19.36
C LEU A 112 3.08 -7.16 20.44
N ASN A 113 2.10 -6.35 20.06
CA ASN A 113 1.38 -5.45 20.95
C ASN A 113 -0.04 -5.19 20.41
N PRO A 114 -1.10 -5.70 21.08
CA PRO A 114 -2.47 -5.62 20.57
C PRO A 114 -3.01 -4.18 20.48
N ASP A 115 -2.37 -3.20 21.13
CA ASP A 115 -2.81 -1.79 21.09
C ASP A 115 -2.37 -1.06 19.82
N ILE A 116 -1.55 -1.69 18.97
CA ILE A 116 -1.10 -1.10 17.71
C ILE A 116 -2.23 -1.18 16.67
N SER A 117 -2.46 -0.07 15.99
CA SER A 117 -3.13 -0.03 14.70
C SER A 117 -2.26 0.81 13.76
N ILE A 118 -2.19 0.45 12.49
CA ILE A 118 -1.42 1.21 11.51
C ILE A 118 -2.16 2.54 11.29
N PRO A 119 -1.50 3.70 11.53
CA PRO A 119 -2.14 4.99 11.33
C PRO A 119 -2.10 5.36 9.85
N TRP A 120 -2.92 6.32 9.43
CA TRP A 120 -2.82 6.92 8.10
C TRP A 120 -2.08 8.27 8.14
N TRP A 121 -1.39 8.57 7.04
CA TRP A 121 -0.81 9.88 6.74
C TRP A 121 -1.57 10.52 5.57
N ASP A 122 -2.36 11.55 5.87
CA ASP A 122 -3.06 12.33 4.85
C ASP A 122 -2.07 13.28 4.15
N SER A 123 -1.52 12.78 3.04
CA SER A 123 -0.58 13.52 2.19
C SER A 123 -1.23 14.69 1.43
N SER A 124 -2.56 14.86 1.51
CA SER A 124 -3.25 16.01 0.94
C SER A 124 -3.25 17.23 1.86
N GLU A 125 -3.11 17.01 3.16
CA GLU A 125 -3.08 18.04 4.20
C GLU A 125 -1.67 18.20 4.80
N ASP A 126 -0.99 17.10 5.11
CA ASP A 126 0.33 17.11 5.75
C ASP A 126 1.48 16.95 4.74
N GLN A 127 1.92 18.09 4.21
CA GLN A 127 2.85 18.19 3.07
C GLN A 127 4.23 18.73 3.43
N SER A 128 4.47 19.00 4.72
CA SER A 128 5.74 19.61 5.16
C SER A 128 6.84 18.57 5.32
N THR A 129 8.04 18.86 4.82
CA THR A 129 9.24 18.05 5.11
C THR A 129 9.74 18.20 6.54
N SER A 130 9.17 19.12 7.32
CA SER A 130 9.38 19.25 8.76
C SER A 130 8.20 18.72 9.59
N SER A 131 7.27 17.99 8.97
CA SER A 131 6.15 17.36 9.67
C SER A 131 6.65 16.39 10.75
N PRO A 132 5.94 16.27 11.89
CA PRO A 132 6.26 15.30 12.93
C PRO A 132 6.33 13.85 12.42
N VAL A 133 5.65 13.51 11.31
CA VAL A 133 5.76 12.17 10.72
C VAL A 133 7.22 11.83 10.38
N TRP A 134 8.03 12.83 10.00
CA TRP A 134 9.44 12.67 9.63
C TRP A 134 10.43 12.80 10.79
N ASN A 135 9.95 12.96 12.03
CA ASN A 135 10.85 13.07 13.18
C ASN A 135 11.65 11.78 13.41
N GLN A 136 12.84 11.94 14.00
CA GLN A 136 13.77 10.83 14.28
C GLN A 136 13.26 9.87 15.36
N ASP A 137 12.28 10.26 16.18
CA ASP A 137 11.61 9.36 17.11
C ASP A 137 10.44 8.60 16.46
N PHE A 138 10.10 8.91 15.20
CA PHE A 138 9.03 8.26 14.45
C PHE A 138 9.52 7.76 13.07
N MET A 139 8.83 8.04 11.96
CA MET A 139 9.19 7.45 10.65
C MET A 139 10.56 7.93 10.13
N GLY A 140 11.11 9.04 10.64
CA GLY A 140 12.36 9.63 10.17
C GLY A 140 13.61 8.78 10.39
N GLN A 141 13.64 7.95 11.44
CA GLN A 141 14.81 7.12 11.76
C GLN A 141 15.07 6.04 10.71
N PHE A 142 14.02 5.50 10.10
CA PHE A 142 14.13 4.41 9.14
C PHE A 142 14.88 4.85 7.88
N ASN A 143 14.86 6.14 7.54
CA ASN A 143 15.57 6.62 6.35
C ASN A 143 17.07 6.29 6.41
N ALA A 144 17.71 6.58 7.53
CA ALA A 144 19.12 6.27 7.74
C ALA A 144 19.34 4.81 8.15
N ALA A 145 18.49 4.26 9.02
CA ALA A 145 18.65 2.90 9.52
C ALA A 145 18.55 1.88 8.37
N TRP A 146 17.56 2.04 7.48
CA TRP A 146 17.23 1.07 6.43
C TRP A 146 17.73 1.50 5.05
N VAL A 147 18.50 2.59 4.97
CA VAL A 147 19.12 3.11 3.74
C VAL A 147 18.07 3.38 2.64
N LEU A 148 16.96 4.01 3.04
CA LEU A 148 15.80 4.24 2.17
C LEU A 148 16.02 5.39 1.17
N ASN A 149 17.01 6.24 1.43
CA ASN A 149 17.39 7.38 0.57
C ASN A 149 16.23 8.34 0.24
N ARG A 150 15.31 8.55 1.20
CA ARG A 150 14.26 9.58 1.05
C ARG A 150 14.91 10.92 0.74
N ASN A 151 14.37 11.61 -0.26
CA ASN A 151 14.94 12.86 -0.78
C ASN A 151 13.92 14.00 -0.86
N TYR A 152 12.65 13.71 -0.56
CA TYR A 152 11.55 14.66 -0.57
C TYR A 152 11.48 15.52 -1.84
N VAL A 153 11.86 14.98 -3.01
CA VAL A 153 12.04 15.64 -4.32
C VAL A 153 12.03 17.18 -4.27
N ASN A 154 13.07 17.76 -3.64
CA ASN A 154 13.28 19.21 -3.49
C ASN A 154 12.09 20.02 -2.94
N ASN A 155 11.27 19.44 -2.07
CA ASN A 155 10.02 20.01 -1.56
C ASN A 155 9.02 20.37 -2.68
N ASP A 156 8.99 19.63 -3.79
CA ASP A 156 8.02 19.88 -4.88
C ASP A 156 6.63 19.39 -4.47
N ILE A 157 5.96 20.21 -3.67
CA ILE A 157 4.60 19.99 -3.17
C ILE A 157 3.57 19.78 -4.28
N ASN A 158 3.87 20.19 -5.53
CA ASN A 158 2.97 19.96 -6.66
C ASN A 158 2.85 18.47 -7.03
N LEU A 159 3.74 17.62 -6.49
CA LEU A 159 3.63 16.17 -6.61
C LEU A 159 2.60 15.58 -5.65
N LEU A 160 2.34 16.21 -4.50
CA LEU A 160 1.39 15.75 -3.50
C LEU A 160 -0.05 16.17 -3.86
N PRO A 161 -1.07 15.35 -3.55
CA PRO A 161 -2.45 15.70 -3.83
C PRO A 161 -2.87 16.92 -3.02
N THR A 162 -3.82 17.70 -3.50
CA THR A 162 -4.53 18.68 -2.67
C THR A 162 -5.84 18.07 -2.15
N PRO A 163 -6.49 18.66 -1.13
CA PRO A 163 -7.83 18.21 -0.71
C PRO A 163 -8.85 18.28 -1.86
N GLN A 164 -8.64 19.22 -2.79
CA GLN A 164 -9.44 19.30 -4.01
C GLN A 164 -9.21 18.09 -4.93
N ASP A 165 -7.96 17.65 -5.10
CA ASP A 165 -7.64 16.43 -5.87
C ASP A 165 -8.33 15.19 -5.27
N VAL A 166 -8.27 15.04 -3.95
CA VAL A 166 -8.98 13.95 -3.24
C VAL A 166 -10.48 14.04 -3.47
N SER A 167 -11.09 15.22 -3.31
CA SER A 167 -12.54 15.39 -3.50
C SER A 167 -13.01 15.12 -4.94
N MET A 168 -12.18 15.43 -5.95
CA MET A 168 -12.50 15.13 -7.35
C MET A 168 -12.47 13.62 -7.63
N VAL A 169 -11.51 12.89 -7.07
CA VAL A 169 -11.44 11.43 -7.19
C VAL A 169 -12.61 10.80 -6.43
N GLN A 170 -12.88 11.21 -5.20
CA GLN A 170 -14.00 10.70 -4.39
C GLN A 170 -15.39 10.93 -5.01
N ALA A 171 -15.54 11.93 -5.88
CA ALA A 171 -16.79 12.20 -6.57
C ALA A 171 -17.07 11.24 -7.75
N MET A 172 -16.12 10.39 -8.14
CA MET A 172 -16.32 9.40 -9.20
C MET A 172 -17.33 8.33 -8.78
N GLN A 173 -18.17 7.88 -9.71
CA GLN A 173 -19.27 6.94 -9.42
C GLN A 173 -19.01 5.54 -9.98
N ASP A 174 -18.18 5.45 -11.02
CA ASP A 174 -17.76 4.18 -11.60
C ASP A 174 -16.50 3.69 -10.88
N PHE A 175 -16.55 2.47 -10.35
CA PHE A 175 -15.47 1.90 -9.54
C PHE A 175 -14.14 1.77 -10.30
N LEU A 176 -14.18 1.40 -11.58
CA LEU A 176 -12.97 1.22 -12.38
C LEU A 176 -12.33 2.57 -12.69
N LEU A 177 -13.13 3.59 -13.00
CA LEU A 177 -12.64 4.96 -13.18
C LEU A 177 -12.13 5.56 -11.88
N TYR A 178 -12.81 5.31 -10.75
CA TYR A 178 -12.37 5.72 -9.42
C TYR A 178 -11.00 5.11 -9.08
N SER A 179 -10.88 3.79 -9.22
CA SER A 179 -9.63 3.08 -8.92
C SER A 179 -8.49 3.54 -9.82
N ASP A 180 -8.71 3.65 -11.14
CA ASP A 180 -7.68 4.11 -12.07
C ASP A 180 -7.19 5.53 -11.71
N ALA A 181 -8.14 6.44 -11.46
CA ALA A 181 -7.84 7.81 -11.11
C ALA A 181 -7.14 7.94 -9.75
N LEU A 182 -7.49 7.12 -8.78
CA LEU A 182 -6.85 7.12 -7.47
C LEU A 182 -5.43 6.57 -7.58
N GLU A 183 -5.28 5.36 -8.13
CA GLU A 183 -4.03 4.61 -8.19
C GLU A 183 -2.97 5.30 -9.06
N ARG A 184 -3.32 5.66 -10.30
CA ARG A 184 -2.37 6.31 -11.23
C ARG A 184 -2.24 7.80 -10.97
N GLY A 185 -3.23 8.40 -10.33
CA GLY A 185 -3.32 9.82 -10.11
C GLY A 185 -2.41 10.35 -9.02
N ARG A 186 -2.61 11.63 -8.69
CA ARG A 186 -1.81 12.31 -7.68
C ARG A 186 -2.09 11.81 -6.26
N VAL A 187 -3.29 11.29 -6.00
CA VAL A 187 -3.74 10.86 -4.67
C VAL A 187 -2.88 9.72 -4.12
N HIS A 188 -2.60 8.69 -4.92
CA HIS A 188 -1.66 7.62 -4.55
C HIS A 188 -0.24 7.92 -5.05
N ALA A 189 -0.04 7.95 -6.38
CA ALA A 189 1.31 8.00 -6.95
C ALA A 189 2.08 9.29 -6.63
N GLY A 190 1.39 10.37 -6.20
CA GLY A 190 2.00 11.62 -5.77
C GLY A 190 2.87 11.48 -4.54
N ALA A 191 2.37 10.81 -3.50
CA ALA A 191 3.11 10.60 -2.25
C ALA A 191 4.33 9.70 -2.46
N HIS A 192 4.16 8.60 -3.21
CA HIS A 192 5.27 7.74 -3.63
C HIS A 192 6.41 8.53 -4.28
N ARG A 193 6.08 9.37 -5.27
CA ARG A 193 7.07 10.22 -5.94
C ARG A 193 7.68 11.26 -5.03
N TRP A 194 6.87 11.92 -4.21
CA TRP A 194 7.31 13.03 -3.38
C TRP A 194 8.30 12.58 -2.31
N VAL A 195 8.03 11.47 -1.61
CA VAL A 195 8.97 10.95 -0.59
C VAL A 195 10.32 10.59 -1.21
N GLY A 196 10.31 10.01 -2.41
CA GLY A 196 11.50 9.56 -3.12
C GLY A 196 12.19 8.38 -2.44
N GLY A 197 13.42 8.07 -2.86
CA GLY A 197 14.15 6.91 -2.34
C GLY A 197 13.48 5.60 -2.72
N ALA A 198 13.12 4.76 -1.74
CA ALA A 198 12.43 3.49 -1.95
C ALA A 198 10.96 3.66 -2.37
N MET A 199 10.28 4.69 -1.87
CA MET A 199 8.85 4.92 -2.10
C MET A 199 8.43 4.96 -3.57
N PRO A 200 9.14 5.57 -4.53
CA PRO A 200 8.69 5.53 -5.92
C PRO A 200 8.87 4.17 -6.61
N THR A 201 9.60 3.23 -6.02
CA THR A 201 9.97 1.95 -6.67
C THR A 201 8.99 0.82 -6.36
N PRO A 202 9.03 -0.31 -7.11
CA PRO A 202 8.34 -1.54 -6.73
C PRO A 202 8.76 -2.12 -5.37
N LEU A 203 9.83 -1.64 -4.75
CA LEU A 203 10.24 -2.01 -3.39
C LEU A 203 9.76 -1.02 -2.33
N SER A 204 8.80 -0.15 -2.65
CA SER A 204 8.27 0.85 -1.73
C SER A 204 7.81 0.32 -0.36
N PRO A 205 7.30 -0.92 -0.20
CA PRO A 205 6.99 -1.45 1.14
C PRO A 205 8.21 -1.60 2.07
N ARG A 206 9.45 -1.45 1.56
CA ARG A 206 10.65 -1.34 2.40
C ARG A 206 10.62 -0.09 3.29
N ASP A 207 9.91 0.96 2.89
CA ASP A 207 9.82 2.19 3.66
C ASP A 207 8.58 2.16 4.58
N PRO A 208 8.70 2.27 5.91
CA PRO A 208 7.56 2.27 6.82
C PRO A 208 6.47 3.31 6.51
N ILE A 209 6.83 4.42 5.86
CA ILE A 209 5.82 5.41 5.45
C ILE A 209 4.86 4.87 4.39
N PHE A 210 5.25 3.83 3.65
CA PHE A 210 4.38 3.11 2.72
C PHE A 210 3.10 2.65 3.40
N TYR A 211 3.21 2.05 4.59
CA TYR A 211 2.05 1.51 5.32
C TYR A 211 1.13 2.64 5.80
N LEU A 212 1.69 3.78 6.19
CA LEU A 212 0.90 4.96 6.56
C LEU A 212 0.19 5.57 5.35
N HIS A 213 0.86 5.59 4.20
CA HIS A 213 0.29 6.07 2.94
C HIS A 213 -0.81 5.14 2.43
N HIS A 214 -0.57 3.82 2.39
CA HIS A 214 -1.55 2.84 1.94
C HIS A 214 -2.71 2.67 2.90
N THR A 215 -2.53 2.94 4.19
CA THR A 215 -3.66 3.04 5.13
C THR A 215 -4.54 4.26 4.84
N PHE A 216 -3.95 5.37 4.34
CA PHE A 216 -4.74 6.52 3.86
C PHE A 216 -5.47 6.18 2.56
N ILE A 217 -4.84 5.47 1.63
CA ILE A 217 -5.50 4.98 0.41
C ILE A 217 -6.68 4.05 0.73
N ASP A 218 -6.47 3.10 1.65
CA ASP A 218 -7.50 2.17 2.09
C ASP A 218 -8.68 2.88 2.78
N LYS A 219 -8.38 3.89 3.60
CA LYS A 219 -9.40 4.77 4.20
C LYS A 219 -10.22 5.50 3.13
N LEU A 220 -9.57 6.03 2.09
CA LEU A 220 -10.29 6.70 0.99
C LEU A 220 -11.22 5.73 0.25
N TRP A 221 -10.82 4.46 0.08
CA TRP A 221 -11.71 3.45 -0.49
C TRP A 221 -12.89 3.14 0.43
N ASP A 222 -12.67 3.02 1.74
CA ASP A 222 -13.73 2.85 2.74
C ASP A 222 -14.74 4.02 2.74
N ASP A 223 -14.26 5.26 2.65
CA ASP A 223 -15.10 6.45 2.50
C ASP A 223 -15.93 6.38 1.21
N TRP A 224 -15.31 5.93 0.10
CA TRP A 224 -15.97 5.81 -1.19
C TRP A 224 -17.07 4.75 -1.18
N GLU A 225 -16.82 3.59 -0.60
CA GLU A 225 -17.82 2.52 -0.43
C GLU A 225 -18.98 2.99 0.47
N THR A 226 -18.67 3.73 1.54
CA THR A 226 -19.70 4.31 2.41
C THR A 226 -20.61 5.28 1.64
N ALA A 227 -20.03 6.08 0.74
CA ALA A 227 -20.78 7.00 -0.12
C ALA A 227 -21.49 6.31 -1.28
N ASN A 228 -21.01 5.14 -1.73
CA ASN A 228 -21.52 4.39 -2.86
C ASN A 228 -21.73 2.90 -2.49
N PRO A 229 -22.69 2.56 -1.60
CA PRO A 229 -22.82 1.19 -1.10
C PRO A 229 -23.01 0.16 -2.22
N GLY A 230 -22.11 -0.82 -2.30
CA GLY A 230 -22.09 -1.84 -3.37
C GLY A 230 -21.56 -1.31 -4.70
N GLY A 231 -20.76 -0.25 -4.65
CA GLY A 231 -20.12 0.37 -5.82
C GLY A 231 -18.92 -0.43 -6.31
N SER A 232 -18.14 -1.02 -5.39
CA SER A 232 -17.04 -1.92 -5.76
C SER A 232 -17.57 -3.25 -6.27
N SER A 233 -16.87 -3.77 -7.28
CA SER A 233 -17.15 -5.08 -7.85
C SER A 233 -15.86 -5.63 -8.43
N PHE A 234 -15.50 -6.83 -7.98
CA PHE A 234 -14.34 -7.54 -8.47
C PHE A 234 -14.77 -8.75 -9.31
N ILE A 235 -14.13 -8.95 -10.47
CA ILE A 235 -14.39 -10.14 -11.30
C ILE A 235 -13.57 -11.34 -10.77
N ILE A 236 -12.39 -11.04 -10.25
CA ILE A 236 -11.47 -12.02 -9.68
C ILE A 236 -11.93 -12.41 -8.27
N THR A 237 -11.83 -13.69 -7.94
CA THR A 237 -12.32 -14.28 -6.68
C THR A 237 -11.17 -14.81 -5.80
N SER A 238 -9.93 -14.51 -6.19
CA SER A 238 -8.71 -14.94 -5.53
C SER A 238 -7.60 -13.98 -5.87
N MET A 239 -6.96 -13.38 -4.87
CA MET A 239 -5.85 -12.46 -5.09
C MET A 239 -4.51 -13.17 -4.98
N ILE A 240 -3.55 -12.82 -5.85
CA ILE A 240 -2.16 -13.30 -5.69
C ILE A 240 -1.61 -12.94 -4.31
N ARG A 241 -0.75 -13.79 -3.74
CA ARG A 241 -0.37 -13.87 -2.31
C ARG A 241 -1.46 -14.44 -1.38
N TYR A 242 -2.72 -14.06 -1.59
CA TYR A 242 -3.87 -14.46 -0.77
C TYR A 242 -4.74 -15.48 -1.51
N ASP A 243 -4.12 -16.46 -2.16
CA ASP A 243 -4.77 -17.49 -2.97
C ASP A 243 -4.83 -18.87 -2.26
N GLY A 244 -4.43 -18.91 -0.99
CA GLY A 244 -4.33 -20.15 -0.22
C GLY A 244 -3.06 -20.96 -0.50
N THR A 245 -2.06 -20.41 -1.21
CA THR A 245 -0.84 -21.12 -1.59
C THR A 245 0.45 -20.48 -1.10
N TYR A 246 0.47 -19.17 -0.89
CA TYR A 246 1.66 -18.47 -0.41
C TYR A 246 1.99 -18.88 1.03
N VAL A 247 3.28 -19.12 1.30
CA VAL A 247 3.75 -19.53 2.63
C VAL A 247 4.71 -18.48 3.17
N PHE A 248 4.35 -17.87 4.30
CA PHE A 248 5.25 -17.02 5.06
C PHE A 248 5.48 -17.63 6.45
N ASN A 249 6.74 -17.68 6.88
CA ASN A 249 7.13 -18.24 8.19
C ASN A 249 6.55 -19.65 8.50
N GLY A 250 6.38 -20.48 7.46
CA GLY A 250 5.83 -21.83 7.61
C GLY A 250 4.31 -21.91 7.73
N GLU A 251 3.61 -20.78 7.65
CA GLU A 251 2.15 -20.70 7.62
C GLU A 251 1.66 -20.36 6.22
N VAL A 252 0.60 -21.05 5.78
CA VAL A 252 -0.06 -20.78 4.50
C VAL A 252 -1.02 -19.62 4.72
N LEU A 253 -0.87 -18.55 3.94
CA LEU A 253 -1.81 -17.43 3.97
C LEU A 253 -3.17 -17.88 3.43
N PRO A 254 -4.29 -17.41 4.01
CA PRO A 254 -5.61 -17.85 3.58
C PRO A 254 -5.94 -17.38 2.16
N LEU A 255 -6.82 -18.13 1.50
CA LEU A 255 -7.50 -17.68 0.28
C LEU A 255 -8.44 -16.54 0.66
N VAL A 256 -8.35 -15.39 0.00
CA VAL A 256 -9.22 -14.23 0.21
C VAL A 256 -9.86 -13.85 -1.12
N ASP A 257 -11.19 -13.82 -1.13
CA ASP A 257 -11.97 -13.21 -2.21
C ASP A 257 -12.00 -11.69 -2.00
N PRO A 258 -11.63 -10.86 -2.98
CA PRO A 258 -11.66 -9.41 -2.82
C PRO A 258 -13.06 -8.85 -2.52
N ASP A 259 -14.14 -9.51 -2.97
CA ASP A 259 -15.51 -9.09 -2.66
C ASP A 259 -15.86 -9.30 -1.17
N ASP A 260 -15.19 -10.25 -0.48
CA ASP A 260 -15.42 -10.53 0.96
C ASP A 260 -14.84 -9.44 1.88
N ILE A 261 -14.00 -8.55 1.35
CA ILE A 261 -13.29 -7.51 2.13
C ILE A 261 -13.54 -6.10 1.61
N VAL A 262 -14.58 -5.89 0.78
CA VAL A 262 -15.02 -4.56 0.34
C VAL A 262 -15.42 -3.68 1.52
N ASP A 263 -16.11 -4.26 2.50
CA ASP A 263 -16.36 -3.62 3.79
C ASP A 263 -15.13 -3.85 4.69
N SER A 264 -14.47 -2.77 5.13
CA SER A 264 -13.31 -2.87 6.03
C SER A 264 -13.69 -3.51 7.37
N LYS A 265 -14.97 -3.41 7.78
CA LYS A 265 -15.52 -4.06 8.97
C LYS A 265 -15.69 -5.55 8.80
N ALA A 266 -15.64 -6.08 7.57
CA ALA A 266 -15.43 -7.52 7.38
C ALA A 266 -14.17 -7.87 8.15
N LEU A 267 -13.03 -7.25 7.82
CA LEU A 267 -11.78 -7.32 8.57
C LEU A 267 -11.83 -6.62 9.95
N GLY A 268 -12.99 -6.24 10.49
CA GLY A 268 -13.17 -5.48 11.73
C GLY A 268 -12.18 -4.32 11.94
N VAL A 269 -11.79 -3.72 10.83
CA VAL A 269 -11.05 -2.47 10.78
C VAL A 269 -12.07 -1.33 10.82
N PHE A 270 -11.81 -0.33 11.65
CA PHE A 270 -12.57 0.91 11.70
C PHE A 270 -11.64 2.09 11.45
N TYR A 271 -12.16 3.15 10.86
CA TYR A 271 -11.45 4.41 10.72
C TYR A 271 -11.97 5.44 11.72
N ALA A 272 -11.07 6.04 12.47
CA ALA A 272 -11.37 7.18 13.31
C ALA A 272 -10.94 8.48 12.64
N GLU A 273 -11.79 9.49 12.78
CA GLU A 273 -11.55 10.84 12.29
C GLU A 273 -12.14 11.87 13.22
N ASN A 274 -11.54 13.06 13.25
CA ASN A 274 -12.04 14.18 14.03
C ASN A 274 -12.25 13.81 15.50
N GLN A 275 -11.31 13.04 16.07
CA GLN A 275 -11.33 12.61 17.46
C GLN A 275 -12.49 11.66 17.82
N LEU A 276 -13.10 10.98 16.84
CA LEU A 276 -14.19 10.03 17.03
C LEU A 276 -13.93 8.73 16.27
N ALA A 277 -14.07 7.61 16.98
CA ALA A 277 -14.20 6.28 16.40
C ALA A 277 -15.64 5.79 16.61
N ASP A 278 -16.38 5.51 15.53
CA ASP A 278 -17.72 4.92 15.60
C ASP A 278 -17.66 3.41 15.32
N LEU A 279 -17.87 2.63 16.38
CA LEU A 279 -17.94 1.17 16.33
C LEU A 279 -19.40 0.76 16.24
N SER A 280 -19.91 0.80 15.02
CA SER A 280 -21.28 0.42 14.64
C SER A 280 -21.31 -0.72 13.63
N ASN A 281 -22.37 -1.53 13.68
CA ASN A 281 -22.67 -2.63 12.76
C ASN A 281 -21.54 -3.68 12.65
N TYR A 282 -21.13 -4.23 13.77
CA TYR A 282 -20.05 -5.22 13.81
C TYR A 282 -20.32 -6.30 14.84
N THR A 283 -19.98 -7.54 14.48
CA THR A 283 -20.06 -8.68 15.40
C THR A 283 -18.64 -9.18 15.66
N VAL A 284 -18.24 -9.08 16.92
CA VAL A 284 -16.97 -9.61 17.41
C VAL A 284 -16.88 -11.10 17.07
N SER A 285 -15.84 -11.50 16.34
CA SER A 285 -15.70 -12.85 15.80
C SER A 285 -14.55 -13.64 16.42
N ASN A 286 -13.49 -12.94 16.85
CA ASN A 286 -12.20 -13.51 17.24
C ASN A 286 -11.56 -14.38 16.14
N THR A 287 -11.85 -14.11 14.86
CA THR A 287 -11.39 -14.94 13.74
C THR A 287 -9.87 -14.93 13.58
N HIS A 288 -9.23 -13.77 13.74
CA HIS A 288 -7.79 -13.64 13.53
C HIS A 288 -6.96 -13.55 14.82
N HIS A 289 -7.58 -13.13 15.92
CA HIS A 289 -6.95 -13.08 17.23
C HIS A 289 -7.92 -13.51 18.33
N ASP A 290 -7.39 -14.20 19.34
CA ASP A 290 -8.12 -14.60 20.55
C ASP A 290 -8.75 -13.39 21.27
N LEU A 291 -8.25 -12.18 21.04
CA LEU A 291 -8.73 -10.92 21.59
C LEU A 291 -8.80 -9.81 20.53
N GLU A 292 -10.01 -9.60 20.01
CA GLU A 292 -10.87 -8.43 20.22
C GLU A 292 -10.42 -6.96 20.47
N ASN A 293 -9.24 -6.41 20.11
CA ASN A 293 -8.80 -5.11 20.66
C ASN A 293 -9.05 -3.83 19.84
N PHE A 294 -9.83 -2.90 20.39
CA PHE A 294 -10.07 -1.56 19.84
C PHE A 294 -9.45 -0.48 20.74
N TYR A 295 -8.36 0.14 20.32
CA TYR A 295 -7.64 1.16 21.08
C TYR A 295 -7.65 2.51 20.36
N TYR A 296 -8.06 3.59 21.04
CA TYR A 296 -8.03 4.94 20.48
C TYR A 296 -7.98 6.04 21.54
N GLN A 297 -7.19 7.10 21.34
CA GLN A 297 -6.98 8.07 22.42
C GLN A 297 -8.21 8.95 22.70
N PHE A 298 -9.04 9.24 21.70
CA PHE A 298 -10.16 10.16 21.85
C PHE A 298 -11.47 9.42 22.13
N VAL A 299 -12.58 9.81 21.51
CA VAL A 299 -13.89 9.23 21.82
C VAL A 299 -14.07 7.93 21.03
N ILE A 300 -14.48 6.87 21.71
CA ILE A 300 -14.98 5.65 21.08
C ILE A 300 -16.48 5.54 21.39
N ASP A 301 -17.30 5.61 20.36
CA ASP A 301 -18.73 5.30 20.44
C ASP A 301 -18.91 3.84 20.04
N VAL A 302 -19.56 3.04 20.90
CA VAL A 302 -19.85 1.63 20.66
C VAL A 302 -21.36 1.45 20.73
N GLY A 303 -21.98 1.14 19.60
CA GLY A 303 -23.44 1.20 19.49
C GLY A 303 -23.97 0.57 18.21
N ASP A 304 -25.24 0.83 17.91
CA ASP A 304 -25.85 0.59 16.59
C ASP A 304 -25.47 -0.77 15.97
N ASN A 305 -25.91 -1.85 16.60
CA ASN A 305 -25.64 -3.25 16.25
C ASN A 305 -24.18 -3.70 16.45
N PHE A 306 -23.45 -3.13 17.39
CA PHE A 306 -22.21 -3.72 17.88
C PHE A 306 -22.51 -4.89 18.85
N LEU A 307 -22.12 -6.10 18.45
CA LEU A 307 -22.48 -7.35 19.11
C LEU A 307 -21.21 -8.07 19.61
N VAL A 308 -21.20 -8.45 20.88
CA VAL A 308 -20.18 -9.34 21.47
C VAL A 308 -20.84 -10.67 21.81
N PRO A 309 -20.73 -11.69 20.95
CA PRO A 309 -21.39 -12.98 21.13
C PRO A 309 -20.87 -13.78 22.34
N SER A 310 -21.64 -14.78 22.76
CA SER A 310 -21.18 -15.74 23.76
C SER A 310 -19.89 -16.43 23.32
N ASN A 311 -18.89 -16.50 24.20
CA ASN A 311 -17.51 -16.98 23.97
C ASN A 311 -16.59 -16.06 23.16
N ALA A 312 -17.02 -14.85 22.81
CA ALA A 312 -16.14 -13.85 22.20
C ALA A 312 -15.38 -13.04 23.27
N ASN A 313 -14.15 -12.64 22.97
CA ASN A 313 -13.34 -11.75 23.80
C ASN A 313 -13.15 -10.42 23.08
N CYS A 314 -13.61 -9.33 23.70
CA CYS A 314 -13.54 -7.99 23.15
C CYS A 314 -13.05 -7.00 24.20
N ARG A 315 -12.15 -6.11 23.79
CA ARG A 315 -11.59 -5.08 24.63
C ARG A 315 -11.64 -3.74 23.89
N VAL A 316 -12.28 -2.76 24.51
CA VAL A 316 -12.35 -1.37 24.02
C VAL A 316 -11.61 -0.49 25.03
N ILE A 317 -10.53 0.14 24.58
CA ILE A 317 -9.70 1.01 25.40
C ILE A 317 -9.68 2.40 24.78
N SER A 318 -9.99 3.40 25.59
CA SER A 318 -9.75 4.78 25.23
C SER A 318 -8.91 5.50 26.27
N VAL A 319 -8.15 6.51 25.85
CA VAL A 319 -7.47 7.40 26.80
C VAL A 319 -8.45 8.41 27.42
N ASN A 320 -9.45 8.84 26.66
CA ASN A 320 -10.35 9.92 27.04
C ASN A 320 -11.77 9.44 27.39
N GLN A 321 -12.46 8.77 26.46
CA GLN A 321 -13.90 8.50 26.61
C GLN A 321 -14.36 7.29 25.79
N ILE A 322 -15.22 6.47 26.41
CA ILE A 322 -15.97 5.40 25.75
C ILE A 322 -17.45 5.63 26.03
N ASN A 323 -18.27 5.67 24.99
CA ASN A 323 -19.71 5.72 25.10
C ASN A 323 -20.30 4.38 24.66
N LEU A 324 -20.99 3.69 25.57
CA LEU A 324 -21.81 2.53 25.21
C LEU A 324 -23.21 3.03 24.88
N LEU A 325 -23.51 3.10 23.59
CA LEU A 325 -24.73 3.66 23.03
C LEU A 325 -25.81 2.57 22.84
N PRO A 326 -27.09 2.95 22.65
CA PRO A 326 -28.12 2.00 22.24
C PRO A 326 -27.68 1.16 21.04
N GLY A 327 -28.06 -0.13 21.03
CA GLY A 327 -27.64 -1.07 19.97
C GLY A 327 -26.37 -1.86 20.31
N PHE A 328 -25.58 -1.44 21.29
CA PHE A 328 -24.51 -2.28 21.85
C PHE A 328 -25.09 -3.45 22.65
N THR A 329 -24.60 -4.67 22.40
CA THR A 329 -24.97 -5.87 23.16
C THR A 329 -23.74 -6.74 23.45
N ALA A 330 -23.56 -7.12 24.71
CA ALA A 330 -22.64 -8.19 25.11
C ALA A 330 -23.43 -9.37 25.69
N GLU A 331 -23.34 -10.53 25.05
CA GLU A 331 -24.10 -11.71 25.43
C GLU A 331 -23.54 -12.38 26.69
N LEU A 332 -24.40 -13.10 27.43
CA LEU A 332 -23.96 -13.92 28.55
C LEU A 332 -22.94 -14.97 28.06
N GLY A 333 -21.76 -14.99 28.68
CA GLY A 333 -20.64 -15.86 28.29
C GLY A 333 -19.62 -15.19 27.37
N SER A 334 -19.82 -13.93 26.97
CA SER A 334 -18.75 -13.10 26.39
C SER A 334 -17.78 -12.59 27.47
N SER A 335 -16.57 -12.25 27.04
CA SER A 335 -15.57 -11.50 27.82
C SER A 335 -15.42 -10.10 27.22
N PHE A 336 -16.23 -9.15 27.70
CA PHE A 336 -16.16 -7.76 27.25
C PHE A 336 -15.52 -6.86 28.32
N LEU A 337 -14.51 -6.09 27.92
CA LEU A 337 -13.86 -5.07 28.75
C LEU A 337 -13.90 -3.71 28.05
N ALA A 338 -14.50 -2.71 28.69
CA ALA A 338 -14.33 -1.30 28.33
C ALA A 338 -13.55 -0.59 29.43
N SER A 339 -12.45 0.09 29.10
CA SER A 339 -11.60 0.75 30.10
C SER A 339 -10.97 2.05 29.61
N ILE A 340 -10.76 2.98 30.54
CA ILE A 340 -10.01 4.21 30.29
C ILE A 340 -8.54 4.01 30.67
N ASP A 341 -7.63 4.19 29.71
CA ASP A 341 -6.18 4.17 29.93
C ASP A 341 -5.67 5.54 30.40
N ALA A 342 -5.97 5.83 31.67
CA ALA A 342 -5.49 7.05 32.33
C ALA A 342 -3.95 7.13 32.40
N GLY A 343 -3.23 6.01 32.23
CA GLY A 343 -1.77 5.94 32.27
C GLY A 343 -1.10 6.49 31.01
N ASN A 344 -1.81 6.53 29.89
CA ASN A 344 -1.38 7.21 28.67
C ASN A 344 -2.01 8.61 28.50
N ALA A 345 -3.01 8.99 29.33
CA ALA A 345 -3.57 10.36 29.38
C ALA A 345 -2.59 11.39 29.96
N ALA A 346 -1.77 10.96 30.92
CA ALA A 346 -0.62 11.70 31.38
C ALA A 346 0.60 11.10 30.68
N SER A 347 1.10 11.80 29.66
CA SER A 347 2.38 11.56 29.00
C SER A 347 3.32 10.67 29.82
N ARG A 348 3.61 9.45 29.34
CA ARG A 348 4.74 8.62 29.80
C ARG A 348 6.10 9.26 29.46
N LEU A 349 6.22 10.58 29.58
CA LEU A 349 7.45 11.36 29.45
C LEU A 349 8.45 11.08 30.59
N ASP A 350 8.06 10.33 31.63
CA ASP A 350 8.91 10.01 32.78
C ASP A 350 9.42 8.56 32.83
N ASN A 351 9.38 7.83 31.71
CA ASN A 351 10.12 6.57 31.55
C ASN A 351 11.08 6.62 30.34
N THR A 352 11.84 7.72 30.24
CA THR A 352 13.13 7.78 29.52
C THR A 352 14.12 6.69 29.97
N THR A 353 13.80 5.94 31.03
CA THR A 353 14.48 4.75 31.54
C THR A 353 14.08 3.42 30.87
N MET A 354 13.01 3.35 30.07
CA MET A 354 12.68 2.16 29.24
C MET A 354 12.98 2.37 27.74
N LEU A 355 13.22 3.62 27.32
CA LEU A 355 13.66 4.00 25.96
C LEU A 355 15.06 3.50 25.58
N ALA A 356 15.72 2.75 26.47
CA ALA A 356 17.06 2.20 26.27
C ALA A 356 17.09 0.70 26.61
N SER A 357 16.53 -0.17 25.76
CA SER A 357 16.99 -1.58 25.74
C SER A 357 16.59 -2.43 24.52
N ARG A 358 15.61 -2.06 23.68
CA ARG A 358 15.50 -2.71 22.37
C ARG A 358 16.54 -2.09 21.46
N ILE A 359 17.58 -2.85 21.14
CA ILE A 359 18.61 -2.43 20.20
C ILE A 359 17.90 -2.29 18.84
N ASN A 360 17.68 -1.06 18.38
CA ASN A 360 17.27 -0.81 17.00
C ASN A 360 18.34 -1.42 16.10
N ASN A 361 18.07 -2.62 15.57
CA ASN A 361 18.94 -3.26 14.62
C ASN A 361 18.75 -2.50 13.30
N PRO A 362 19.78 -1.77 12.82
CA PRO A 362 19.63 -1.01 11.59
C PRO A 362 19.25 -1.91 10.42
N ASN A 363 19.65 -3.19 10.41
CA ASN A 363 19.29 -4.19 9.38
C ASN A 363 19.05 -3.58 7.98
N PRO A 364 20.05 -2.89 7.39
CA PRO A 364 19.83 -2.14 6.15
C PRO A 364 19.40 -3.09 5.04
N PHE A 365 18.46 -2.66 4.20
CA PHE A 365 18.10 -3.45 3.02
C PHE A 365 19.28 -3.55 2.06
N ASP A 366 19.32 -4.65 1.31
CA ASP A 366 20.26 -4.79 0.21
C ASP A 366 20.06 -3.65 -0.81
N TYR A 367 21.18 -3.20 -1.34
CA TYR A 367 21.22 -2.10 -2.29
C TYR A 367 20.40 -2.42 -3.53
N ASP A 368 19.45 -1.53 -3.84
CA ASP A 368 18.76 -1.49 -5.12
C ASP A 368 19.12 -0.18 -5.84
N SER A 369 19.60 -0.29 -7.08
CA SER A 369 19.99 0.87 -7.88
C SER A 369 18.84 1.80 -8.26
N ALA A 370 17.60 1.29 -8.34
CA ALA A 370 16.40 2.06 -8.64
C ALA A 370 16.05 3.05 -7.51
N ILE A 371 16.41 2.73 -6.26
CA ILE A 371 16.22 3.60 -5.09
C ILE A 371 17.02 4.91 -5.20
N LEU A 372 18.10 4.93 -5.99
CA LEU A 372 18.93 6.13 -6.19
C LEU A 372 18.49 7.02 -7.37
N ASP A 373 17.62 6.56 -8.28
CA ASP A 373 17.14 7.40 -9.38
C ASP A 373 16.00 8.32 -8.94
N LYS A 374 16.39 9.48 -8.38
CA LYS A 374 15.51 10.57 -7.95
C LYS A 374 14.59 11.16 -9.03
N HIS A 375 14.76 10.78 -10.29
CA HIS A 375 14.08 11.39 -11.42
C HIS A 375 13.29 10.35 -12.26
N ALA A 376 13.45 9.03 -12.03
CA ALA A 376 12.73 7.96 -12.75
C ALA A 376 11.22 8.10 -12.79
N TYR A 377 10.68 8.74 -11.78
CA TYR A 377 9.25 8.68 -11.51
C TYR A 377 8.56 10.05 -11.58
N SER A 378 9.33 11.15 -11.60
CA SER A 378 8.80 12.51 -11.75
C SER A 378 9.39 13.14 -13.01
N PRO A 379 8.71 13.05 -14.17
CA PRO A 379 9.20 13.64 -15.40
C PRO A 379 9.00 15.15 -15.35
N THR A 380 9.88 15.86 -14.67
CA THR A 380 10.10 17.26 -15.02
C THR A 380 10.79 17.27 -16.37
N GLU A 381 10.27 18.05 -17.33
CA GLU A 381 11.11 18.43 -18.46
C GLU A 381 12.28 19.22 -17.91
N LEU A 382 13.42 18.56 -17.71
CA LEU A 382 14.64 19.25 -17.33
C LEU A 382 14.95 20.26 -18.44
N SER A 383 15.02 21.54 -18.07
CA SER A 383 15.46 22.59 -18.97
C SER A 383 16.96 22.40 -19.16
N SER A 384 17.31 21.82 -20.30
CA SER A 384 18.68 21.81 -20.77
C SER A 384 18.83 22.96 -21.76
N GLU A 385 20.03 23.54 -21.88
CA GLU A 385 20.34 24.48 -22.98
C GLU A 385 20.14 23.85 -24.37
N PHE A 386 20.00 22.52 -24.42
CA PHE A 386 19.79 21.73 -25.62
C PHE A 386 18.29 21.54 -25.89
N LYS A 387 17.85 21.87 -27.10
CA LYS A 387 16.50 21.58 -27.58
C LYS A 387 16.51 20.22 -28.25
N VAL A 388 16.02 19.20 -27.53
CA VAL A 388 15.78 17.87 -28.10
C VAL A 388 14.29 17.73 -28.42
N THR A 389 13.99 17.61 -29.72
CA THR A 389 12.64 17.32 -30.19
C THR A 389 12.45 15.81 -30.26
N VAL A 390 11.37 15.32 -29.66
CA VAL A 390 10.96 13.92 -29.72
C VAL A 390 9.60 13.85 -30.41
N SER A 391 9.51 13.04 -31.46
CA SER A 391 8.31 12.89 -32.29
C SER A 391 8.21 11.49 -32.86
N PRO A 392 7.03 10.96 -33.18
CA PRO A 392 5.71 11.54 -32.91
C PRO A 392 5.37 11.52 -31.40
N SER A 393 4.40 12.34 -31.00
CA SER A 393 3.86 12.36 -29.64
C SER A 393 2.35 12.61 -29.75
N PRO A 394 1.49 11.62 -29.44
CA PRO A 394 1.85 10.27 -29.00
C PRO A 394 2.55 9.46 -30.11
N PHE A 395 3.34 8.47 -29.72
CA PHE A 395 4.08 7.59 -30.63
C PHE A 395 3.38 6.24 -30.79
N ASN A 396 3.72 5.51 -31.84
CA ASN A 396 3.18 4.16 -32.04
C ASN A 396 4.31 3.14 -31.96
N SER A 397 5.11 3.02 -33.01
CA SER A 397 6.19 2.04 -33.10
C SER A 397 7.60 2.62 -32.98
N TYR A 398 7.73 3.93 -33.14
CA TYR A 398 9.03 4.58 -33.23
C TYR A 398 9.06 5.98 -32.61
N LEU A 399 10.25 6.43 -32.26
CA LEU A 399 10.55 7.79 -31.83
C LEU A 399 11.76 8.32 -32.59
N ASP A 400 11.60 9.48 -33.22
CA ASP A 400 12.65 10.32 -33.77
C ASP A 400 13.12 11.32 -32.73
N LEU A 401 14.42 11.32 -32.45
CA LEU A 401 15.07 12.34 -31.64
C LEU A 401 15.94 13.25 -32.53
N LYS A 402 15.68 14.55 -32.44
CA LYS A 402 16.45 15.60 -33.12
C LYS A 402 17.01 16.59 -32.10
N ILE A 403 18.31 16.85 -32.20
CA ILE A 403 19.00 17.85 -31.37
C ILE A 403 19.15 19.14 -32.18
N ASP A 404 18.59 20.25 -31.71
CA ASP A 404 18.86 21.57 -32.27
C ASP A 404 20.15 22.13 -31.63
N GLY A 405 21.31 21.96 -32.29
CA GLY A 405 22.62 22.33 -31.73
C GLY A 405 23.81 22.25 -32.70
N THR A 406 25.04 22.54 -32.22
CA THR A 406 26.29 22.42 -32.98
C THR A 406 26.84 20.98 -32.98
N ASN A 407 27.72 20.64 -33.92
CA ASN A 407 28.25 19.28 -34.19
C ASN A 407 28.91 18.52 -33.01
N ASP A 408 29.14 19.19 -31.87
CA ASP A 408 29.78 18.61 -30.67
C ASP A 408 28.77 18.01 -29.68
N GLN A 409 27.46 18.17 -29.93
CA GLN A 409 26.38 17.66 -29.09
C GLN A 409 25.83 16.36 -29.68
N LYS A 410 25.94 15.27 -28.93
CA LYS A 410 25.57 13.92 -29.38
C LYS A 410 24.85 13.18 -28.27
N ILE A 411 23.88 12.37 -28.65
CA ILE A 411 23.23 11.41 -27.76
C ILE A 411 24.03 10.11 -27.89
N ASP A 412 24.39 9.52 -26.76
CA ASP A 412 25.04 8.20 -26.75
C ASP A 412 24.16 7.12 -26.12
N GLU A 413 23.12 7.51 -25.39
CA GLU A 413 22.21 6.58 -24.74
C GLU A 413 20.79 7.18 -24.60
N VAL A 414 19.78 6.35 -24.86
CA VAL A 414 18.39 6.61 -24.48
C VAL A 414 17.90 5.47 -23.60
N ILE A 415 17.22 5.82 -22.52
CA ILE A 415 16.57 4.89 -21.60
C ILE A 415 15.10 5.26 -21.55
N ILE A 416 14.20 4.28 -21.57
CA ILE A 416 12.78 4.48 -21.32
C ILE A 416 12.38 3.61 -20.13
N TYR A 417 11.69 4.23 -19.19
CA TYR A 417 11.05 3.58 -18.06
C TYR A 417 9.54 3.63 -18.24
N ASP A 418 8.82 2.63 -17.73
CA ASP A 418 7.38 2.76 -17.55
C ASP A 418 7.07 3.70 -16.37
N ILE A 419 5.77 3.91 -16.08
CA ILE A 419 5.34 4.75 -14.95
C ILE A 419 5.68 4.15 -13.58
N SER A 420 5.99 2.85 -13.52
CA SER A 420 6.52 2.15 -12.35
C SER A 420 8.03 2.27 -12.23
N GLY A 421 8.65 3.08 -13.09
CA GLY A 421 10.09 3.31 -13.22
C GLY A 421 10.92 2.06 -13.48
N HIS A 422 10.29 0.98 -13.94
CA HIS A 422 11.00 -0.17 -14.46
C HIS A 422 11.59 0.21 -15.82
N LEU A 423 12.88 -0.09 -16.01
CA LEU A 423 13.56 0.09 -17.29
C LEU A 423 12.92 -0.85 -18.32
N VAL A 424 12.18 -0.28 -19.27
CA VAL A 424 11.53 -1.04 -20.35
C VAL A 424 12.31 -0.98 -21.64
N PHE A 425 13.20 0.01 -21.82
CA PHE A 425 14.02 0.16 -23.02
C PHE A 425 15.36 0.80 -22.70
N LYS A 426 16.42 0.35 -23.37
CA LYS A 426 17.73 0.98 -23.32
C LYS A 426 18.47 0.77 -24.64
N LYS A 427 18.97 1.86 -25.23
CA LYS A 427 19.71 1.82 -26.49
C LYS A 427 20.88 2.79 -26.48
N HIS A 428 22.03 2.28 -26.91
CA HIS A 428 23.21 3.09 -27.17
C HIS A 428 23.26 3.50 -28.63
N PHE A 429 23.74 4.71 -28.90
CA PHE A 429 23.89 5.21 -30.24
C PHE A 429 25.35 5.49 -30.58
N GLU A 430 25.72 5.17 -31.82
CA GLU A 430 26.91 5.74 -32.41
C GLU A 430 26.64 7.21 -32.74
N SER A 431 27.64 8.04 -32.49
CA SER A 431 27.63 9.51 -32.55
C SER A 431 27.10 10.12 -33.88
N THR A 432 25.78 10.31 -34.02
CA THR A 432 25.12 10.93 -35.20
C THR A 432 24.36 12.22 -34.85
N THR A 433 23.67 12.85 -35.80
CA THR A 433 22.85 14.07 -35.60
C THR A 433 21.34 13.80 -35.63
N SER A 434 20.93 12.56 -35.88
CA SER A 434 19.53 12.12 -35.90
C SER A 434 19.47 10.68 -35.40
N TYR A 435 18.56 10.43 -34.46
CA TYR A 435 18.46 9.15 -33.77
C TYR A 435 17.04 8.61 -33.94
N LEU A 436 16.93 7.47 -34.62
CA LEU A 436 15.67 6.75 -34.77
C LEU A 436 15.66 5.58 -33.79
N ILE A 437 14.58 5.50 -33.02
CA ILE A 437 14.24 4.37 -32.17
C ILE A 437 13.02 3.71 -32.78
N ASP A 438 13.17 2.62 -33.52
CA ASP A 438 12.12 1.93 -34.27
C ASP A 438 11.75 0.55 -33.69
N ASP A 439 12.32 0.22 -32.55
CA ASP A 439 12.17 -1.02 -31.80
C ASP A 439 11.15 -0.92 -30.66
N LEU A 440 10.25 0.07 -30.66
CA LEU A 440 9.28 0.31 -29.57
C LEU A 440 7.92 -0.38 -29.77
N ASN A 441 7.81 -1.28 -30.76
CA ASN A 441 6.56 -1.98 -31.07
C ASN A 441 6.01 -2.78 -29.88
N TYR A 442 6.90 -3.31 -29.03
CA TYR A 442 6.54 -4.15 -27.90
C TYR A 442 5.94 -3.38 -26.71
N LEU A 443 6.18 -2.06 -26.64
CA LEU A 443 5.57 -1.21 -25.61
C LEU A 443 4.05 -1.15 -25.84
N LYS A 444 3.24 -1.20 -24.78
CA LYS A 444 1.79 -0.99 -24.84
C LYS A 444 1.42 0.50 -24.91
N GLY A 445 0.20 0.79 -25.35
CA GLY A 445 -0.40 2.13 -25.23
C GLY A 445 -0.32 2.58 -23.78
N GLY A 446 0.15 3.80 -23.53
CA GLY A 446 0.43 4.22 -22.15
C GLY A 446 1.44 5.35 -22.03
N VAL A 447 1.78 5.66 -20.79
CA VAL A 447 2.71 6.74 -20.43
C VAL A 447 4.07 6.14 -20.11
N TYR A 448 5.14 6.75 -20.61
CA TYR A 448 6.51 6.35 -20.30
C TYR A 448 7.39 7.56 -20.00
N ILE A 449 8.51 7.32 -19.31
CA ILE A 449 9.52 8.31 -19.01
C ILE A 449 10.75 8.02 -19.86
N MET A 450 11.11 8.94 -20.75
CA MET A 450 12.31 8.85 -21.57
C MET A 450 13.43 9.71 -20.99
N GLU A 451 14.61 9.13 -20.86
CA GLU A 451 15.89 9.79 -20.61
C GLU A 451 16.79 9.76 -21.84
N ILE A 452 17.48 10.87 -22.06
CA ILE A 452 18.41 11.08 -23.15
C ILE A 452 19.73 11.53 -22.54
N LEU A 453 20.81 10.78 -22.79
CA LEU A 453 22.11 10.98 -22.14
C LEU A 453 23.22 11.26 -23.16
N GLN A 454 24.28 11.91 -22.67
CA GLN A 454 25.56 12.12 -23.34
C GLN A 454 26.70 11.86 -22.36
N ASN A 455 27.60 10.93 -22.66
CA ASN A 455 28.69 10.48 -21.80
C ASN A 455 28.20 10.16 -20.38
N SER A 456 27.08 9.44 -20.29
CA SER A 456 26.37 9.11 -19.03
C SER A 456 25.85 10.31 -18.23
N LYS A 457 25.83 11.52 -18.82
CA LYS A 457 25.19 12.71 -18.23
C LYS A 457 23.80 12.89 -18.83
N LEU A 458 22.79 12.99 -17.97
CA LEU A 458 21.40 13.26 -18.37
C LEU A 458 21.30 14.62 -19.08
N LEU A 459 20.89 14.62 -20.35
CA LEU A 459 20.64 15.81 -21.16
C LEU A 459 19.18 16.23 -21.08
N LYS A 460 18.25 15.30 -21.26
CA LYS A 460 16.81 15.57 -21.25
C LYS A 460 16.07 14.38 -20.64
N ARG A 461 15.12 14.68 -19.76
CA ARG A 461 14.11 13.73 -19.28
C ARG A 461 12.74 14.27 -19.69
N ARG A 462 11.85 13.42 -20.20
CA ARG A 462 10.49 13.83 -20.58
C ARG A 462 9.49 12.68 -20.51
N LYS A 463 8.23 13.04 -20.29
CA LYS A 463 7.09 12.15 -20.55
C LYS A 463 6.93 11.94 -22.05
N ILE A 464 6.69 10.68 -22.44
CA ILE A 464 6.25 10.28 -23.78
C ILE A 464 4.99 9.44 -23.63
N VAL A 465 4.12 9.47 -24.64
CA VAL A 465 2.84 8.76 -24.63
C VAL A 465 2.79 7.86 -25.85
N LYS A 466 2.47 6.60 -25.67
CA LYS A 466 2.19 5.66 -26.75
C LYS A 466 0.70 5.58 -27.01
N GLU A 467 0.29 5.64 -28.28
CA GLU A 467 -1.09 5.40 -28.74
C GLU A 467 -1.53 3.95 -28.52
#